data_AF-A0AAW0S089-F1
#
_entry.id   AF-A0AAW0S089-F1
#
_cell.length_a   1.000
_cell.length_b   1.000
_cell.length_c   1.000
_cell.angle_alpha   90.00
_cell.angle_beta   90.00
_cell.angle_gamma   90.00
#
_symmetry.space_group_name_H-M   'P 1'
#
loop_
_entity.id
_entity.type
_entity.pdbx_description
1 polymer ?
#
loop_
_entity_poly.entity_id
_entity_poly.type
_entity_poly.pdbx_seq_one_letter_code
_entity_poly.pdbx_strand_id
1 'polypeptide(L)'
;MSFFGSNVACVRKTIAHALRSIGEAPAEVVLLTDEPFNKDLYHVGIRMVAVPGFFTTKAKFKARALEYFRITERLGPDDWTLHLDEETLVDRATVDACRDFIAHEHDFQIGQGLVFYNGCNYWIKSLLAVADVARVADDLGKLYLQNFVIHVPYWGLRGSFLLINGAAENTIGWESDNLTEDYDFSWKVTLLP
;
A
#
# COMPACT_ATOMS: atom_id res chain seq x y z
N MET A 1 6.55 1.15 1.66
CA MET A 1 5.90 1.75 0.48
C MET A 1 6.50 1.19 -0.80
N SER A 2 5.77 0.31 -1.51
CA SER A 2 6.06 -0.31 -2.83
C SER A 2 5.50 0.53 -4.01
N PHE A 3 5.91 0.35 -5.28
CA PHE A 3 5.37 1.13 -6.44
C PHE A 3 5.44 0.31 -7.77
N PHE A 4 4.40 0.26 -8.63
CA PHE A 4 4.41 -0.56 -9.86
C PHE A 4 4.04 0.20 -11.15
N GLY A 5 4.92 0.97 -11.79
CA GLY A 5 4.52 1.58 -13.07
C GLY A 5 5.62 2.10 -14.00
N SER A 6 5.41 1.87 -15.30
CA SER A 6 6.19 2.33 -16.45
C SER A 6 6.19 3.87 -16.64
N ASN A 7 5.45 4.61 -15.81
CA ASN A 7 5.47 6.06 -15.79
C ASN A 7 6.50 6.60 -14.78
N VAL A 8 7.76 6.66 -15.22
CA VAL A 8 8.91 7.14 -14.43
C VAL A 8 8.65 8.50 -13.77
N ALA A 9 7.94 9.42 -14.44
CA ALA A 9 7.65 10.75 -13.89
C ALA A 9 6.69 10.66 -12.69
N CYS A 10 5.67 9.80 -12.77
CA CYS A 10 4.74 9.57 -11.67
C CYS A 10 5.48 8.97 -10.47
N VAL A 11 6.23 7.88 -10.68
CA VAL A 11 6.96 7.19 -9.60
C VAL A 11 7.93 8.15 -8.90
N ARG A 12 8.69 8.96 -9.66
CA ARG A 12 9.60 9.96 -9.08
C ARG A 12 8.88 11.01 -8.25
N LYS A 13 7.71 11.50 -8.71
CA LYS A 13 6.89 12.45 -7.95
C LYS A 13 6.46 11.82 -6.62
N THR A 14 6.01 10.57 -6.66
CA THR A 14 5.51 9.85 -5.50
C THR A 14 6.62 9.55 -4.50
N ILE A 15 7.79 9.08 -4.96
CA ILE A 15 9.01 8.92 -4.11
C ILE A 15 9.37 10.23 -3.42
N ALA A 16 9.45 11.33 -4.18
CA ALA A 16 9.82 12.62 -3.62
C ALA A 16 8.80 13.10 -2.56
N HIS A 17 7.51 12.77 -2.75
CA HIS A 17 6.47 13.10 -1.78
C HIS A 17 6.56 12.24 -0.52
N ALA A 18 6.80 10.93 -0.68
CA ALA A 18 6.97 9.99 0.42
C ALA A 18 8.16 10.37 1.31
N LEU A 19 9.34 10.65 0.71
CA LEU A 19 10.54 11.07 1.43
C LEU A 19 10.31 12.37 2.23
N ARG A 20 9.64 13.37 1.64
CA ARG A 20 9.29 14.61 2.34
C ARG A 20 8.33 14.37 3.50
N SER A 21 7.41 13.43 3.33
CA SER A 21 6.33 13.19 4.30
C SER A 21 6.81 12.37 5.49
N ILE A 22 7.72 11.42 5.26
CA ILE A 22 8.41 10.67 6.31
C ILE A 22 9.26 11.62 7.16
N GLY A 23 10.03 12.51 6.53
CA GLY A 23 10.88 13.45 7.25
C GLY A 23 11.87 12.73 8.16
N GLU A 24 11.72 12.91 9.48
CA GLU A 24 12.55 12.29 10.52
C GLU A 24 11.91 11.04 11.14
N ALA A 25 10.75 10.60 10.65
CA ALA A 25 10.14 9.38 11.15
C ALA A 25 11.06 8.17 10.90
N PRO A 26 11.11 7.18 11.82
CA PRO A 26 11.93 5.98 11.68
C PRO A 26 11.31 5.00 10.66
N ALA A 27 11.24 5.44 9.39
CA ALA A 27 10.65 4.68 8.29
C ALA A 27 11.54 4.73 7.05
N GLU A 28 11.55 3.65 6.28
CA GLU A 28 12.27 3.53 5.02
C GLU A 28 11.29 3.50 3.84
N VAL A 29 11.66 4.13 2.72
CA VAL A 29 10.93 4.02 1.45
C VAL A 29 11.58 2.92 0.61
N VAL A 30 10.79 1.93 0.20
CA VAL A 30 11.29 0.77 -0.57
C VAL A 30 10.55 0.62 -1.91
N LEU A 31 11.18 1.05 -2.99
CA LEU A 31 10.65 0.85 -4.34
C LEU A 31 10.72 -0.64 -4.73
N LEU A 32 9.59 -1.33 -4.72
CA LEU A 32 9.45 -2.70 -5.24
C LEU A 32 9.11 -2.68 -6.72
N THR A 33 9.76 -3.49 -7.54
CA THR A 33 9.38 -3.63 -8.96
C THR A 33 9.45 -5.08 -9.43
N ASP A 34 8.41 -5.52 -10.14
CA ASP A 34 8.39 -6.80 -10.85
C ASP A 34 9.05 -6.71 -12.24
N GLU A 35 9.41 -5.50 -12.67
CA GLU A 35 10.09 -5.22 -13.93
C GLU A 35 11.62 -5.21 -13.77
N PRO A 36 12.38 -5.37 -14.87
CA PRO A 36 13.83 -5.22 -14.83
C PRO A 36 14.25 -3.88 -14.23
N PHE A 37 15.38 -3.88 -13.54
CA PHE A 37 15.93 -2.68 -12.90
C PHE A 37 16.02 -1.51 -13.89
N ASN A 38 15.29 -0.44 -13.58
CA ASN A 38 15.33 0.81 -14.33
C ASN A 38 16.11 1.87 -13.53
N LYS A 39 17.30 2.23 -14.02
CA LYS A 39 18.17 3.24 -13.41
C LYS A 39 17.51 4.61 -13.27
N ASP A 40 16.52 4.94 -14.10
CA ASP A 40 15.85 6.24 -14.07
C ASP A 40 14.87 6.37 -12.89
N LEU A 41 14.53 5.23 -12.27
CA LEU A 41 13.76 5.16 -11.03
C LEU A 41 14.64 5.25 -9.78
N TYR A 42 15.96 5.16 -9.93
CA TYR A 42 16.88 5.29 -8.81
C TYR A 42 16.79 6.70 -8.20
N HIS A 43 16.69 6.75 -6.87
CA HIS A 43 16.69 7.99 -6.11
C HIS A 43 17.54 7.83 -4.85
N VAL A 44 18.21 8.89 -4.42
CA VAL A 44 18.94 8.87 -3.13
C VAL A 44 17.93 8.80 -1.99
N GLY A 45 18.19 7.96 -0.99
CA GLY A 45 17.34 7.83 0.20
C GLY A 45 16.19 6.82 0.05
N ILE A 46 16.13 6.05 -1.04
CA ILE A 46 15.23 4.90 -1.15
C ILE A 46 16.03 3.61 -1.32
N ARG A 47 15.46 2.50 -0.88
CA ARG A 47 15.91 1.17 -1.26
C ARG A 47 15.10 0.70 -2.47
N MET A 48 15.77 0.11 -3.45
CA MET A 48 15.09 -0.46 -4.62
C MET A 48 15.25 -1.98 -4.61
N VAL A 49 14.14 -2.69 -4.72
CA VAL A 49 14.09 -4.14 -4.78
C VAL A 49 13.42 -4.54 -6.09
N ALA A 50 14.22 -5.10 -7.00
CA ALA A 50 13.72 -5.68 -8.24
C ALA A 50 13.59 -7.19 -8.05
N VAL A 51 12.44 -7.75 -8.45
CA VAL A 51 12.20 -9.18 -8.36
C VAL A 51 13.07 -9.92 -9.38
N PRO A 52 13.90 -10.89 -8.96
CA PRO A 52 14.70 -11.65 -9.90
C PRO A 52 13.83 -12.43 -10.89
N GLY A 53 14.23 -12.48 -12.17
CA GLY A 53 13.45 -13.17 -13.21
C GLY A 53 13.24 -14.68 -12.95
N PHE A 54 14.07 -15.30 -12.13
CA PHE A 54 13.96 -16.71 -11.73
C PHE A 54 12.98 -16.95 -10.57
N PHE A 55 12.56 -15.90 -9.87
CA PHE A 55 11.64 -16.04 -8.73
C PHE A 55 10.26 -16.48 -9.24
N THR A 56 9.79 -17.63 -8.74
CA THR A 56 8.54 -18.25 -9.18
C THR A 56 7.60 -18.36 -8.00
N THR A 57 6.37 -17.89 -8.17
CA THR A 57 5.25 -17.98 -7.22
C THR A 57 3.94 -18.04 -8.02
N LYS A 58 2.83 -18.37 -7.36
CA LYS A 58 1.49 -18.28 -7.96
C LYS A 58 1.07 -16.83 -8.22
N ALA A 59 1.59 -15.91 -7.40
CA ALA A 59 1.35 -14.48 -7.48
C ALA A 59 1.88 -13.89 -8.79
N LYS A 60 1.19 -12.89 -9.33
CA LYS A 60 1.54 -12.20 -10.57
C LYS A 60 1.67 -10.69 -10.34
N PHE A 61 2.47 -10.02 -11.16
CA PHE A 61 2.59 -8.56 -11.18
C PHE A 61 2.89 -7.97 -9.80
N LYS A 62 1.98 -7.14 -9.27
CA LYS A 62 2.06 -6.51 -7.95
C LYS A 62 2.25 -7.53 -6.84
N ALA A 63 1.36 -8.52 -6.78
CA ALA A 63 1.38 -9.59 -5.80
C ALA A 63 2.72 -10.36 -5.80
N ARG A 64 3.36 -10.53 -6.96
CA ARG A 64 4.65 -11.22 -7.09
C ARG A 64 5.78 -10.47 -6.39
N ALA A 65 5.87 -9.15 -6.55
CA ALA A 65 6.91 -8.40 -5.87
C ALA A 65 6.63 -8.22 -4.37
N LEU A 66 5.36 -8.12 -3.98
CA LEU A 66 4.97 -8.15 -2.57
C LEU A 66 5.37 -9.48 -1.91
N GLU A 67 5.07 -10.61 -2.56
CA GLU A 67 5.46 -11.92 -2.06
C GLU A 67 6.98 -12.07 -1.98
N TYR A 68 7.72 -11.64 -3.01
CA TYR A 68 9.17 -11.66 -3.00
C TYR A 68 9.74 -10.83 -1.84
N PHE A 69 9.25 -9.62 -1.65
CA PHE A 69 9.68 -8.73 -0.57
C PHE A 69 9.41 -9.35 0.80
N ARG A 70 8.21 -9.87 1.01
CA ARG A 70 7.82 -10.53 2.25
C ARG A 70 8.78 -11.67 2.62
N ILE A 71 9.06 -12.58 1.68
CA ILE A 71 9.93 -13.74 1.96
C ILE A 71 11.40 -13.37 2.20
N THR A 72 11.87 -12.26 1.60
CA THR A 72 13.26 -11.80 1.75
C THR A 72 13.47 -10.99 3.01
N GLU A 73 12.52 -10.12 3.36
CA GLU A 73 12.65 -9.22 4.50
C GLU A 73 12.25 -9.87 5.82
N ARG A 74 11.22 -10.72 5.81
CA ARG A 74 10.74 -11.46 6.99
C ARG A 74 10.47 -10.54 8.19
N LEU A 75 9.74 -9.46 7.92
CA LEU A 75 9.37 -8.44 8.91
C LEU A 75 8.67 -9.06 10.13
N GLY A 76 9.08 -8.64 11.31
CA GLY A 76 8.60 -9.16 12.58
C GLY A 76 7.30 -8.51 13.07
N PRO A 77 6.86 -8.85 14.30
CA PRO A 77 5.68 -8.26 14.92
C PRO A 77 5.87 -6.78 15.31
N ASP A 78 7.10 -6.29 15.42
CA ASP A 78 7.39 -4.87 15.70
C ASP A 78 7.52 -4.04 14.42
N ASP A 79 7.54 -4.69 13.26
CA ASP A 79 7.69 -4.06 11.95
C ASP A 79 6.32 -3.86 11.29
N TRP A 80 6.13 -2.72 10.64
CA TRP A 80 4.90 -2.39 9.94
C TRP A 80 5.20 -1.87 8.53
N THR A 81 4.41 -2.32 7.56
CA THR A 81 4.54 -1.92 6.16
C THR A 81 3.31 -1.17 5.71
N LEU A 82 3.52 0.06 5.23
CA LEU A 82 2.52 0.80 4.45
C LEU A 82 2.75 0.51 2.96
N HIS A 83 1.85 -0.28 2.37
CA HIS A 83 1.77 -0.56 0.94
C HIS A 83 0.98 0.53 0.24
N LEU A 84 1.56 1.06 -0.84
CA LEU A 84 0.96 2.10 -1.65
C LEU A 84 1.17 1.74 -3.13
N ASP A 85 0.37 2.33 -4.01
CA ASP A 85 0.57 2.22 -5.47
C ASP A 85 1.49 3.33 -5.98
N GLU A 86 1.99 3.21 -7.23
CA GLU A 86 3.00 4.12 -7.74
C GLU A 86 2.57 5.58 -7.85
N GLU A 87 1.27 5.81 -7.94
CA GLU A 87 0.61 7.10 -8.07
C GLU A 87 0.03 7.63 -6.75
N THR A 88 0.12 6.85 -5.67
CA THR A 88 -0.50 7.21 -4.39
C THR A 88 0.41 8.11 -3.57
N LEU A 89 0.01 9.37 -3.41
CA LEU A 89 0.72 10.35 -2.59
C LEU A 89 0.26 10.27 -1.14
N VAL A 90 1.21 10.28 -0.21
CA VAL A 90 0.96 10.39 1.24
C VAL A 90 1.55 11.67 1.78
N ASP A 91 0.96 12.26 2.80
CA ASP A 91 1.45 13.48 3.46
C ASP A 91 1.95 13.18 4.89
N ARG A 92 2.42 14.23 5.59
CA ARG A 92 2.94 14.07 6.95
C ARG A 92 1.86 13.63 7.93
N ALA A 93 0.63 14.13 7.77
CA ALA A 93 -0.51 13.73 8.60
C ALA A 93 -0.82 12.24 8.45
N THR A 94 -0.70 11.70 7.23
CA THR A 94 -0.81 10.26 6.95
C THR A 94 0.23 9.44 7.70
N VAL A 95 1.50 9.87 7.65
CA VAL A 95 2.60 9.18 8.35
C VAL A 95 2.38 9.23 9.87
N ASP A 96 2.01 10.40 10.41
CA ASP A 96 1.73 10.57 11.83
C ASP A 96 0.53 9.70 12.26
N ALA A 97 -0.54 9.63 11.47
CA ALA A 97 -1.69 8.76 11.74
C ALA A 97 -1.32 7.26 11.72
N CYS A 98 -0.44 6.83 10.80
CA CYS A 98 0.05 5.45 10.79
C CYS A 98 0.86 5.15 12.06
N ARG A 99 1.70 6.09 12.51
CA ARG A 99 2.47 5.94 13.75
C ARG A 99 1.58 5.88 14.97
N ASP A 100 0.56 6.74 15.02
CA ASP A 100 -0.42 6.74 16.10
C ASP A 100 -1.20 5.43 16.12
N PHE A 101 -1.59 4.89 14.96
CA PHE A 101 -2.22 3.57 14.87
C PHE A 101 -1.29 2.48 15.41
N ILE A 102 -0.05 2.40 14.93
CA ILE A 102 0.94 1.40 15.37
C ILE A 102 1.20 1.46 16.88
N ALA A 103 1.24 2.67 17.46
CA ALA A 103 1.56 2.87 18.86
C ALA A 103 0.41 2.53 19.83
N HIS A 104 -0.85 2.63 19.37
CA HIS A 104 -2.02 2.55 20.25
C HIS A 104 -2.98 1.41 19.90
N GLU A 105 -2.94 0.89 18.68
CA GLU A 105 -3.77 -0.23 18.26
C GLU A 105 -3.08 -1.56 18.60
N HIS A 106 -3.81 -2.45 19.26
CA HIS A 106 -3.30 -3.74 19.73
C HIS A 106 -4.21 -4.91 19.33
N ASP A 107 -5.47 -4.62 19.01
CA ASP A 107 -6.47 -5.63 18.67
C ASP A 107 -6.44 -5.95 17.17
N PHE A 108 -5.98 -5.00 16.34
CA PHE A 108 -5.97 -5.14 14.88
C PHE A 108 -4.57 -5.07 14.28
N GLN A 109 -4.30 -6.00 13.35
CA GLN A 109 -3.00 -6.13 12.68
C GLN A 109 -2.93 -5.38 11.33
N ILE A 110 -4.02 -4.73 10.94
CA ILE A 110 -4.17 -4.06 9.65
C ILE A 110 -4.92 -2.74 9.80
N GLY A 111 -4.43 -1.71 9.12
CA GLY A 111 -5.09 -0.42 8.95
C GLY A 111 -5.32 -0.12 7.47
N GLN A 112 -6.47 0.49 7.16
CA GLN A 112 -6.79 0.96 5.80
C GLN A 112 -6.90 2.48 5.79
N GLY A 113 -6.21 3.13 4.84
CA GLY A 113 -6.38 4.55 4.59
C GLY A 113 -7.48 4.87 3.59
N LEU A 114 -7.96 6.11 3.63
CA LEU A 114 -8.82 6.66 2.60
C LEU A 114 -7.98 7.17 1.43
N VAL A 115 -8.43 6.91 0.21
CA VAL A 115 -7.75 7.35 -1.01
C VAL A 115 -8.57 8.45 -1.65
N PHE A 116 -7.99 9.64 -1.72
CA PHE A 116 -8.58 10.77 -2.42
C PHE A 116 -8.03 10.85 -3.84
N TYR A 117 -8.93 11.07 -4.79
CA TYR A 117 -8.59 11.19 -6.21
C TYR A 117 -8.33 12.65 -6.61
N ASN A 118 -7.61 12.84 -7.71
CA ASN A 118 -7.16 14.15 -8.22
C ASN A 118 -6.15 14.90 -7.34
N GLY A 119 -5.08 14.23 -6.86
CA GLY A 119 -4.03 14.87 -6.04
C GLY A 119 -3.31 16.08 -6.66
N CYS A 120 -3.58 16.44 -7.91
CA CYS A 120 -3.20 17.72 -8.51
C CYS A 120 -4.24 18.15 -9.55
N ASN A 121 -4.29 19.45 -9.86
CA ASN A 121 -5.14 20.00 -10.92
C ASN A 121 -6.65 19.77 -10.71
N TYR A 122 -7.10 19.96 -9.47
CA TYR A 122 -8.52 19.87 -9.12
C TYR A 122 -9.37 20.74 -10.05
N TRP A 123 -10.56 20.24 -10.39
CA TRP A 123 -11.61 20.95 -11.13
C TRP A 123 -11.33 21.29 -12.60
N ILE A 124 -10.17 20.93 -13.17
CA ILE A 124 -9.94 21.11 -14.63
C ILE A 124 -11.02 20.40 -15.44
N LYS A 125 -11.42 19.20 -15.01
CA LYS A 125 -12.58 18.48 -15.54
C LYS A 125 -13.64 18.37 -14.45
N SER A 126 -14.38 19.45 -14.22
CA SER A 126 -15.35 19.58 -13.12
C SER A 126 -16.35 18.43 -13.03
N LEU A 127 -16.88 17.95 -14.16
CA LEU A 127 -17.80 16.80 -14.15
C LEU A 127 -17.15 15.51 -13.64
N LEU A 128 -15.91 15.23 -14.04
CA LEU A 128 -15.17 14.05 -13.57
C LEU A 128 -14.73 14.23 -12.11
N ALA A 129 -14.36 15.44 -11.71
CA ALA A 129 -14.03 15.74 -10.31
C ALA A 129 -15.23 15.49 -9.38
N VAL A 130 -16.46 15.79 -9.82
CA VAL A 130 -17.68 15.44 -9.06
C VAL A 130 -17.89 13.93 -9.00
N ALA A 131 -17.62 13.20 -10.09
CA ALA A 131 -17.70 11.74 -10.07
C ALA A 131 -16.69 11.12 -9.08
N ASP A 132 -15.51 11.71 -8.93
CA ASP A 132 -14.51 11.28 -7.96
C ASP A 132 -14.94 11.54 -6.50
N VAL A 133 -15.67 12.63 -6.23
CA VAL A 133 -16.27 12.85 -4.90
C VAL A 133 -17.23 11.72 -4.53
N ALA A 134 -18.02 11.23 -5.48
CA ALA A 134 -18.91 10.10 -5.24
C ALA A 134 -18.14 8.82 -4.84
N ARG A 135 -16.99 8.56 -5.47
CA ARG A 135 -16.10 7.44 -5.12
C ARG A 135 -15.55 7.58 -3.69
N VAL A 136 -15.12 8.77 -3.31
CA VAL A 136 -14.63 9.05 -1.96
C VAL A 136 -15.73 8.88 -0.91
N ALA A 137 -16.95 9.34 -1.18
CA ALA A 137 -18.08 9.17 -0.27
C ALA A 137 -18.45 7.69 -0.09
N ASP A 138 -18.46 6.92 -1.17
CA ASP A 138 -18.67 5.47 -1.14
C ASP A 138 -17.59 4.75 -0.34
N ASP A 139 -16.32 5.10 -0.55
CA ASP A 139 -15.19 4.54 0.18
C ASP A 139 -15.28 4.88 1.66
N LEU A 140 -15.60 6.14 2.01
CA LEU A 140 -15.76 6.55 3.39
C LEU A 140 -16.86 5.73 4.08
N GLY A 141 -18.03 5.57 3.46
CA GLY A 141 -19.13 4.79 4.04
C GLY A 141 -18.80 3.31 4.22
N LYS A 142 -18.29 2.67 3.17
CA LYS A 142 -17.97 1.22 3.18
C LYS A 142 -16.80 0.93 4.11
N LEU A 143 -15.71 1.68 4.01
CA LEU A 143 -14.52 1.48 4.84
C LEU A 143 -14.81 1.81 6.30
N TYR A 144 -15.59 2.87 6.58
CA TYR A 144 -16.00 3.16 7.95
C TYR A 144 -16.80 2.01 8.55
N LEU A 145 -17.84 1.57 7.85
CA LEU A 145 -18.68 0.47 8.32
C LEU A 145 -17.86 -0.81 8.53
N GLN A 146 -17.02 -1.17 7.55
CA GLN A 146 -16.28 -2.43 7.59
C GLN A 146 -15.15 -2.45 8.62
N ASN A 147 -14.46 -1.33 8.83
CA ASN A 147 -13.29 -1.28 9.71
C ASN A 147 -13.64 -0.87 11.14
N PHE A 148 -14.69 -0.08 11.37
CA PHE A 148 -15.03 0.46 12.70
C PHE A 148 -16.31 -0.13 13.32
N VAL A 149 -17.17 -0.79 12.54
CA VAL A 149 -18.46 -1.31 13.05
C VAL A 149 -18.52 -2.83 12.99
N ILE A 150 -18.25 -3.43 11.82
CA ILE A 150 -18.38 -4.89 11.65
C ILE A 150 -17.05 -5.64 11.74
N HIS A 151 -15.90 -4.95 11.64
CA HIS A 151 -14.54 -5.51 11.67
C HIS A 151 -14.32 -6.67 10.69
N VAL A 152 -14.97 -6.62 9.52
CA VAL A 152 -14.88 -7.63 8.46
C VAL A 152 -14.80 -6.89 7.12
N PRO A 153 -13.78 -7.13 6.28
CA PRO A 153 -13.59 -6.46 4.99
C PRO A 153 -14.51 -7.05 3.91
N TYR A 154 -15.83 -6.96 4.11
CA TYR A 154 -16.83 -7.51 3.19
C TYR A 154 -16.74 -6.92 1.78
N TRP A 155 -16.30 -5.66 1.65
CA TRP A 155 -16.09 -5.00 0.35
C TRP A 155 -14.63 -5.00 -0.10
N GLY A 156 -13.79 -5.81 0.56
CA GLY A 156 -12.37 -5.92 0.27
C GLY A 156 -11.53 -4.79 0.85
N LEU A 157 -10.22 -4.92 0.65
CA LEU A 157 -9.23 -3.91 0.97
C LEU A 157 -8.74 -3.23 -0.31
N ARG A 158 -8.30 -1.97 -0.17
CA ARG A 158 -7.66 -1.17 -1.20
C ARG A 158 -6.16 -1.34 -1.09
N GLY A 159 -5.53 -2.13 -1.97
CA GLY A 159 -4.06 -2.29 -1.93
C GLY A 159 -3.27 -1.04 -2.26
N SER A 160 -3.95 0.04 -2.65
CA SER A 160 -3.35 1.35 -2.89
C SER A 160 -3.00 2.10 -1.61
N PHE A 161 -3.54 1.71 -0.45
CA PHE A 161 -3.19 2.28 0.86
C PHE A 161 -3.54 1.30 1.97
N LEU A 162 -2.63 0.36 2.23
CA LEU A 162 -2.83 -0.70 3.20
C LEU A 162 -1.64 -0.75 4.18
N LEU A 163 -1.91 -0.59 5.47
CA LEU A 163 -0.94 -0.70 6.56
C LEU A 163 -1.06 -2.09 7.19
N ILE A 164 0.04 -2.84 7.27
CA ILE A 164 0.02 -4.24 7.72
C ILE A 164 1.17 -4.50 8.70
N ASN A 165 0.90 -5.24 9.76
CA ASN A 165 1.92 -5.78 10.65
C ASN A 165 2.75 -6.87 9.95
N GLY A 166 4.08 -6.86 10.11
CA GLY A 166 4.98 -7.79 9.44
C GLY A 166 4.71 -9.27 9.77
N ALA A 167 4.36 -9.58 11.02
CA ALA A 167 4.02 -10.96 11.41
C ALA A 167 2.70 -11.42 10.78
N ALA A 168 1.70 -10.54 10.70
CA ALA A 168 0.43 -10.81 10.03
C ALA A 168 0.63 -11.01 8.52
N GLU A 169 1.40 -10.13 7.88
CA GLU A 169 1.75 -10.24 6.45
C GLU A 169 2.45 -11.59 6.18
N ASN A 170 3.40 -11.98 7.04
CA ASN A 170 4.10 -13.25 6.93
C ASN A 170 3.23 -14.49 7.12
N THR A 171 2.16 -14.38 7.92
CA THR A 171 1.22 -15.47 8.17
C THR A 171 0.25 -15.65 6.99
N ILE A 172 -0.20 -14.55 6.39
CA ILE A 172 -1.18 -14.57 5.29
C ILE A 172 -0.51 -14.85 3.94
N GLY A 173 0.55 -14.10 3.63
CA GLY A 173 1.24 -14.14 2.34
C GLY A 173 0.48 -13.52 1.17
N TRP A 174 1.19 -13.27 0.07
CA TRP A 174 0.65 -12.70 -1.16
C TRP A 174 0.50 -13.75 -2.27
N GLU A 175 0.65 -15.04 -1.94
CA GLU A 175 0.39 -16.14 -2.86
C GLU A 175 -1.09 -16.20 -3.21
N SER A 176 -1.41 -15.68 -4.39
CA SER A 176 -2.74 -15.72 -5.00
C SER A 176 -2.61 -15.91 -6.50
N ASP A 177 -3.45 -16.74 -7.11
CA ASP A 177 -3.57 -16.84 -8.57
C ASP A 177 -4.63 -15.86 -9.13
N ASN A 178 -5.23 -15.04 -8.26
CA ASN A 178 -6.26 -14.08 -8.58
C ASN A 178 -5.67 -12.71 -8.94
N LEU A 179 -6.31 -12.00 -9.88
CA LEU A 179 -6.02 -10.60 -10.20
C LEU A 179 -6.52 -9.61 -9.14
N THR A 180 -7.39 -10.05 -8.23
CA THR A 180 -7.83 -9.25 -7.07
C THR A 180 -7.12 -9.74 -5.81
N GLU A 181 -5.79 -9.71 -5.81
CA GLU A 181 -4.95 -10.21 -4.72
C GLU A 181 -5.28 -9.51 -3.40
N ASP A 182 -5.57 -8.20 -3.42
CA ASP A 182 -5.87 -7.42 -2.22
C ASP A 182 -7.17 -7.90 -1.56
N TYR A 183 -8.13 -8.32 -2.38
CA TYR A 183 -9.40 -8.87 -1.90
C TYR A 183 -9.20 -10.26 -1.30
N ASP A 184 -8.42 -11.12 -1.98
CA ASP A 184 -8.07 -12.44 -1.45
C ASP A 184 -7.30 -12.33 -0.14
N PHE A 185 -6.33 -11.40 -0.07
CA PHE A 185 -5.62 -11.06 1.15
C PHE A 185 -6.59 -10.62 2.25
N SER A 186 -7.51 -9.71 1.95
CA SER A 186 -8.49 -9.22 2.93
C SER A 186 -9.34 -10.32 3.57
N TRP A 187 -9.70 -11.33 2.79
CA TRP A 187 -10.48 -12.44 3.32
C TRP A 187 -9.64 -13.31 4.26
N LYS A 188 -8.38 -13.59 3.91
CA LYS A 188 -7.46 -14.35 4.75
C LYS A 188 -7.14 -13.64 6.07
N VAL A 189 -7.14 -12.30 6.08
CA VAL A 189 -6.96 -11.50 7.31
C VAL A 189 -8.02 -11.82 8.35
N THR A 190 -9.27 -12.02 7.94
CA THR A 190 -10.38 -12.35 8.88
C THR A 190 -10.22 -13.71 9.55
N LEU A 191 -9.33 -14.55 9.03
CA LEU A 191 -9.02 -15.86 9.56
C LEU A 191 -7.83 -15.83 10.53
N LEU A 192 -7.19 -14.67 10.70
CA LEU A 192 -6.18 -14.50 11.74
C LEU A 192 -6.86 -14.56 13.13
N PRO A 193 -6.28 -15.33 14.07
CA PRO A 193 -6.83 -15.50 15.41
C PRO A 193 -6.72 -14.25 16.28
#